data_AF-A0A2R2X116-F1
#
_entry.id   AF-A0A2R2X116-F1
#
_cell.length_a   1.000
_cell.length_b   1.000
_cell.length_c   1.000
_cell.angle_alpha   90.00
_cell.angle_beta   90.00
_cell.angle_gamma   90.00
#
_symmetry.space_group_name_H-M   'P 1'
#
loop_
_entity.id
_entity.type
_entity.pdbx_description
1 polymer ?
#
loop_
_entity_poly.entity_id
_entity_poly.type
_entity_poly.pdbx_seq_one_letter_code
_entity_poly.pdbx_strand_id
1 'polypeptide(L)'
;MYFLLSHLSLLDACYTSVITPQILATLATGKTVISYGQCATQFFFFTICAATECFLLAVMAYDRYVAVSNPLLYTVAMNPRVCWSLVMGAYVCGISGAILRTACTFTISFCDNNEIDFFFCDLPPLLKLACSDTMTN
;
A
#
# COMPACT_ATOMS: atom_id res chain seq x y z
N MET A 1 6.64 -17.06 13.49
CA MET A 1 6.46 -17.29 12.03
C MET A 1 4.98 -17.33 11.59
N TYR A 2 4.16 -18.32 11.97
CA TYR A 2 2.77 -18.43 11.48
C TYR A 2 1.91 -17.19 11.74
N PHE A 3 2.13 -16.51 12.86
CA PHE A 3 1.50 -15.24 13.18
C PHE A 3 1.75 -14.16 12.10
N LEU A 4 3.01 -13.99 11.67
CA LEU A 4 3.36 -13.05 10.60
C LEU A 4 2.74 -13.46 9.26
N LEU A 5 2.74 -14.77 8.95
CA LEU A 5 2.12 -15.31 7.75
C LEU A 5 0.61 -15.03 7.69
N SER A 6 -0.06 -15.11 8.83
CA SER A 6 -1.50 -14.79 8.93
C SER A 6 -1.78 -13.32 8.68
N HIS A 7 -0.91 -12.41 9.13
CA HIS A 7 -1.06 -10.99 8.82
C HIS A 7 -0.76 -10.69 7.34
N LEU A 8 0.24 -11.37 6.76
CA LEU A 8 0.55 -11.27 5.34
C LEU A 8 -0.62 -11.72 4.47
N SER A 9 -1.22 -12.88 4.76
CA SER A 9 -2.37 -13.38 3.99
C SER A 9 -3.62 -12.50 4.10
N LEU A 10 -3.84 -11.88 5.28
CA LEU A 10 -4.90 -10.89 5.45
C LEU A 10 -4.68 -9.66 4.57
N LEU A 11 -3.44 -9.21 4.43
CA LEU A 11 -3.09 -8.08 3.56
C LEU A 11 -3.23 -8.44 2.08
N ASP A 12 -2.82 -9.64 1.67
CA ASP A 12 -3.01 -10.11 0.28
C ASP A 12 -4.48 -10.19 -0.10
N ALA A 13 -5.33 -10.68 0.82
CA ALA A 13 -6.77 -10.72 0.64
C ALA A 13 -7.36 -9.29 0.56
N CYS A 14 -6.89 -8.37 1.41
CA CYS A 14 -7.32 -6.97 1.38
C CYS A 14 -6.92 -6.30 0.06
N TYR A 15 -5.67 -6.47 -0.36
CA TYR A 15 -5.13 -5.94 -1.62
C TYR A 15 -5.94 -6.43 -2.82
N THR A 16 -6.21 -7.74 -2.89
CA THR A 16 -7.04 -8.34 -3.94
C THR A 16 -8.47 -7.79 -3.91
N SER A 17 -9.06 -7.68 -2.71
CA SER A 17 -10.41 -7.16 -2.54
C SER A 17 -10.55 -5.68 -2.93
N VAL A 18 -9.48 -4.90 -2.94
CA VAL A 18 -9.51 -3.50 -3.38
C VAL A 18 -9.40 -3.40 -4.90
N ILE A 19 -8.57 -4.24 -5.52
CA ILE A 19 -8.25 -4.16 -6.95
C ILE A 19 -9.30 -4.90 -7.80
N THR A 20 -9.63 -6.13 -7.44
CA THR A 20 -10.51 -7.00 -8.24
C THR A 20 -11.90 -6.42 -8.51
N PRO A 21 -12.64 -5.84 -7.54
CA PRO A 21 -13.97 -5.29 -7.85
C PRO A 21 -13.88 -4.10 -8.79
N GLN A 22 -12.81 -3.30 -8.72
CA GLN A 22 -12.64 -2.14 -9.60
C GLN A 22 -12.34 -2.58 -11.04
N ILE A 23 -11.46 -3.57 -11.22
CA ILE A 23 -11.20 -4.18 -12.52
C ILE A 23 -12.48 -4.79 -13.09
N LEU A 24 -13.27 -5.48 -12.26
CA LEU A 24 -14.51 -6.11 -12.72
C LEU A 24 -15.57 -5.08 -13.12
N ALA A 25 -15.73 -4.00 -12.34
CA ALA A 25 -16.66 -2.92 -12.64
C ALA A 25 -16.31 -2.19 -13.94
N THR A 26 -15.03 -1.92 -14.16
CA THR A 26 -14.53 -1.25 -15.38
C THR A 26 -14.69 -2.14 -16.62
N LEU A 27 -14.41 -3.44 -16.54
CA LEU A 27 -14.69 -4.37 -17.64
C LEU A 27 -16.19 -4.50 -17.95
N ALA A 28 -17.04 -4.52 -16.93
CA ALA A 28 -18.49 -4.70 -17.10
C ALA A 28 -19.19 -3.48 -17.74
N THR A 29 -18.74 -2.27 -17.39
CA THR A 29 -19.36 -1.02 -17.89
C THR A 29 -18.69 -0.45 -19.13
N GLY A 30 -17.47 -0.89 -19.45
CA GLY A 30 -16.67 -0.35 -20.56
C GLY A 30 -16.31 1.13 -20.39
N LYS A 31 -16.57 1.70 -19.20
CA LYS A 31 -16.31 3.10 -18.84
C LYS A 31 -15.11 3.15 -17.91
N THR A 32 -14.10 3.94 -18.30
CA THR A 32 -12.83 4.14 -17.58
C THR A 32 -12.85 5.31 -16.61
N VAL A 33 -14.03 5.91 -16.40
CA VAL A 33 -14.17 7.14 -15.61
C VAL A 33 -14.39 6.76 -14.14
N ILE A 34 -13.37 6.97 -13.31
CA ILE A 34 -13.43 6.79 -11.86
C ILE A 34 -13.55 8.16 -11.19
N SER A 35 -14.42 8.28 -10.20
CA SER A 35 -14.52 9.53 -9.43
C SER A 35 -13.23 9.77 -8.63
N TYR A 36 -12.85 11.04 -8.47
CA TYR A 36 -11.68 11.43 -7.69
C TYR A 36 -11.66 10.83 -6.27
N GLY A 37 -12.80 10.80 -5.58
CA GLY A 37 -12.92 10.21 -4.25
C GLY A 37 -12.66 8.70 -4.24
N GLN A 38 -13.21 7.96 -5.20
CA GLN A 38 -12.96 6.52 -5.33
C GLN A 38 -11.49 6.24 -5.65
N CYS A 39 -10.91 6.99 -6.57
CA CYS A 39 -9.48 6.95 -6.91
C CYS A 39 -8.60 7.15 -5.67
N ALA A 40 -8.87 8.19 -4.86
CA ALA A 40 -8.12 8.48 -3.66
C ALA A 40 -8.23 7.37 -2.61
N THR A 41 -9.43 6.84 -2.40
CA THR A 41 -9.61 5.71 -1.47
C THR A 41 -8.89 4.44 -1.95
N GLN A 42 -9.00 4.10 -3.24
CA GLN A 42 -8.33 2.92 -3.80
C GLN A 42 -6.81 3.03 -3.69
N PHE A 43 -6.23 4.18 -4.06
CA PHE A 43 -4.80 4.44 -3.95
C PHE A 43 -4.31 4.39 -2.50
N PHE A 44 -5.08 4.94 -1.56
CA PHE A 44 -4.77 4.89 -0.14
C PHE A 44 -4.73 3.46 0.38
N PHE A 45 -5.78 2.67 0.17
CA PHE A 45 -5.82 1.27 0.62
C PHE A 45 -4.74 0.41 -0.03
N PHE A 46 -4.52 0.57 -1.33
CA PHE A 46 -3.46 -0.10 -2.06
C PHE A 46 -2.08 0.20 -1.46
N THR A 47 -1.78 1.49 -1.24
CA THR A 47 -0.49 1.93 -0.71
C THR A 47 -0.29 1.45 0.72
N ILE A 48 -1.33 1.44 1.55
CA ILE A 48 -1.27 0.83 2.90
C ILE A 48 -0.89 -0.63 2.78
N CYS A 49 -1.67 -1.42 2.04
CA CYS A 49 -1.48 -2.88 1.96
C CYS A 49 -0.06 -3.20 1.48
N ALA A 50 0.35 -2.65 0.33
CA ALA A 50 1.67 -2.89 -0.23
C ALA A 50 2.81 -2.45 0.70
N ALA A 51 2.68 -1.28 1.37
CA ALA A 51 3.70 -0.82 2.30
C ALA A 51 3.80 -1.74 3.53
N THR A 52 2.66 -2.10 4.13
CA THR A 52 2.63 -3.01 5.28
C THR A 52 3.16 -4.39 4.95
N GLU A 53 2.88 -4.90 3.74
CA GLU A 53 3.40 -6.16 3.23
C GLU A 53 4.93 -6.12 3.17
N CYS A 54 5.52 -5.08 2.58
CA CYS A 54 6.98 -4.91 2.53
C CYS A 54 7.61 -4.92 3.93
N PHE A 55 7.01 -4.22 4.90
CA PHE A 55 7.51 -4.22 6.28
C PHE A 55 7.37 -5.59 6.95
N LEU A 56 6.27 -6.30 6.75
CA LEU A 56 6.10 -7.65 7.29
C LEU A 56 7.06 -8.66 6.67
N LEU A 57 7.32 -8.58 5.36
CA LEU A 57 8.32 -9.40 4.68
C LEU A 57 9.72 -9.13 5.24
N ALA A 58 10.06 -7.86 5.50
CA ALA A 58 11.32 -7.51 6.16
C ALA A 58 11.41 -8.09 7.58
N VAL A 59 10.32 -8.04 8.37
CA VAL A 59 10.24 -8.66 9.71
C VAL A 59 10.38 -10.18 9.63
N MET A 60 9.78 -10.83 8.62
CA MET A 60 9.92 -12.27 8.41
C MET A 60 11.35 -12.66 8.00
N ALA A 61 12.00 -11.86 7.15
CA ALA A 61 13.40 -12.04 6.81
C ALA A 61 14.30 -11.89 8.05
N TYR A 62 14.00 -10.91 8.91
CA TYR A 62 14.68 -10.73 10.19
C TYR A 62 14.46 -11.92 11.14
N ASP A 63 13.22 -12.42 11.29
CA ASP A 63 12.90 -13.63 12.06
C ASP A 63 13.76 -14.83 11.63
N ARG A 64 13.82 -15.09 10.32
CA ARG A 64 14.63 -16.18 9.74
C ARG A 64 16.12 -15.95 9.98
N TYR A 65 16.61 -14.72 9.83
CA TYR A 65 18.01 -14.38 10.08
C TYR A 65 18.42 -14.63 11.53
N VAL A 66 17.63 -14.20 12.51
CA VAL A 66 17.92 -14.41 13.93
C VAL A 66 17.86 -15.89 14.29
N ALA A 67 16.91 -16.64 13.73
CA ALA A 67 16.81 -18.08 13.93
C ALA A 67 18.06 -18.85 13.47
N VAL A 68 18.67 -18.43 12.36
CA VAL A 68 19.88 -19.06 11.81
C VAL A 68 21.15 -18.59 12.51
N SER A 69 21.29 -17.28 12.74
CA SER A 69 22.51 -16.69 13.29
C SER A 69 22.68 -16.95 14.79
N ASN A 70 21.58 -17.03 15.55
CA ASN A 70 21.60 -17.11 17.02
C ASN A 70 20.49 -18.03 17.58
N PRO A 71 20.54 -19.35 17.30
CA PRO A 71 19.46 -20.28 17.64
C PRO A 71 19.18 -20.37 19.15
N LEU A 72 20.22 -20.28 20.00
CA LEU A 72 20.10 -20.34 21.47
C LEU A 72 19.40 -19.11 22.07
N LEU A 73 19.47 -17.95 21.40
CA LEU A 73 18.86 -16.71 21.86
C LEU A 73 17.55 -16.38 21.13
N TYR A 74 17.18 -17.16 20.11
CA TYR A 74 16.01 -16.91 19.28
C TYR A 74 14.70 -16.81 20.09
N THR A 75 14.50 -17.67 21.10
CA THR A 75 13.28 -17.67 21.92
C THR A 75 13.13 -16.40 22.77
N VAL A 76 14.25 -15.80 23.17
CA VAL A 76 14.29 -14.54 23.94
C VAL A 76 14.15 -13.34 22.99
N ALA A 77 14.86 -13.37 21.87
CA ALA A 77 14.84 -12.30 20.87
C ALA A 77 13.49 -12.21 20.12
N MET A 78 12.84 -13.34 19.87
CA MET A 78 11.62 -13.46 19.07
C MET A 78 10.45 -14.04 19.89
N ASN A 79 10.21 -13.46 21.07
CA ASN A 79 9.04 -13.79 21.90
C ASN A 79 7.74 -13.19 21.29
N PRO A 80 6.57 -13.81 21.44
CA PRO A 80 5.25 -13.26 21.07
C PRO A 80 5.05 -11.75 21.30
N ARG A 81 5.55 -11.17 22.41
CA ARG A 81 5.45 -9.71 22.66
C ARG A 81 6.23 -8.88 21.65
N VAL A 82 7.45 -9.31 21.32
CA VAL A 82 8.30 -8.66 20.31
C VAL A 82 7.66 -8.81 18.94
N CYS A 83 7.13 -10.00 18.63
CA CYS A 83 6.43 -10.26 17.37
C CYS A 83 5.21 -9.34 17.20
N TRP A 84 4.40 -9.16 18.24
CA TRP A 84 3.30 -8.18 18.25
C TRP A 84 3.80 -6.75 18.06
N SER A 85 4.85 -6.35 18.76
CA SER A 85 5.43 -5.00 18.62
C SER A 85 5.93 -4.73 17.19
N LEU A 86 6.57 -5.72 16.56
CA LEU A 86 7.05 -5.62 15.18
C LEU A 86 5.89 -5.52 14.18
N VAL A 87 4.83 -6.30 14.37
CA VAL A 87 3.62 -6.22 13.55
C VAL A 87 2.97 -4.85 13.69
N MET A 88 2.76 -4.36 14.91
CA MET A 88 2.21 -3.02 15.13
C MET A 88 3.09 -1.93 14.50
N GLY A 89 4.42 -2.05 14.61
CA GLY A 89 5.37 -1.17 13.93
C GLY A 89 5.20 -1.19 12.40
N ALA A 90 5.07 -2.38 11.80
CA ALA A 90 4.84 -2.53 10.37
C ALA A 90 3.55 -1.85 9.91
N TYR A 91 2.45 -2.00 10.66
CA TYR A 91 1.18 -1.31 10.38
C TYR A 91 1.31 0.20 10.51
N VAL A 92 1.92 0.71 11.59
CA VAL A 92 2.10 2.16 11.79
C VAL A 92 2.98 2.77 10.69
N CYS A 93 4.08 2.12 10.33
CA CYS A 93 4.95 2.56 9.23
C CYS A 93 4.24 2.52 7.88
N GLY A 94 3.47 1.47 7.59
CA GLY A 94 2.70 1.36 6.36
C GLY A 94 1.60 2.43 6.25
N ILE A 95 0.84 2.64 7.32
CA ILE A 95 -0.22 3.66 7.38
C ILE A 95 0.36 5.06 7.26
N SER A 96 1.40 5.40 8.02
CA SER A 96 2.03 6.73 7.93
C SER A 96 2.62 7.00 6.55
N GLY A 97 3.32 6.02 5.96
CA GLY A 97 3.86 6.12 4.60
C GLY A 97 2.77 6.21 3.54
N ALA A 98 1.61 5.59 3.75
CA ALA A 98 0.47 5.74 2.84
C ALA A 98 -0.20 7.10 3.00
N ILE A 99 -0.46 7.57 4.22
CA ILE A 99 -0.98 8.93 4.47
C ILE A 99 -0.08 9.96 3.83
N LEU A 100 1.24 9.86 4.00
CA LEU A 100 2.19 10.80 3.40
C LEU A 100 2.14 10.73 1.88
N ARG A 101 2.17 9.55 1.28
CA ARG A 101 2.09 9.38 -0.18
C ARG A 101 0.78 9.91 -0.74
N THR A 102 -0.35 9.51 -0.16
CA THR A 102 -1.68 9.98 -0.55
C THR A 102 -1.81 11.50 -0.36
N ALA A 103 -1.38 12.05 0.78
CA ALA A 103 -1.39 13.48 1.02
C ALA A 103 -0.54 14.20 -0.03
N CYS A 104 0.73 13.82 -0.22
CA CYS A 104 1.59 14.42 -1.23
C CYS A 104 0.96 14.36 -2.64
N THR A 105 0.44 13.20 -3.05
CA THR A 105 -0.20 13.01 -4.37
C THR A 105 -1.44 13.87 -4.55
N PHE A 106 -2.29 14.00 -3.53
CA PHE A 106 -3.56 14.73 -3.62
C PHE A 106 -3.48 16.21 -3.19
N THR A 107 -2.37 16.64 -2.56
CA THR A 107 -2.07 18.06 -2.28
C THR A 107 -1.51 18.79 -3.49
N ILE A 108 -1.03 18.09 -4.51
CA ILE A 108 -0.63 18.71 -5.78
C ILE A 108 -1.92 19.12 -6.52
N SER A 109 -2.04 20.40 -6.86
CA SER A 109 -3.22 20.95 -7.52
C SER A 109 -3.40 20.34 -8.92
N PHE A 110 -4.49 19.61 -9.13
CA PHE A 110 -4.92 19.14 -10.45
C PHE A 110 -5.64 20.28 -11.19
N CYS A 111 -5.18 20.59 -12.40
CA CYS A 111 -5.65 21.74 -13.19
C CYS A 111 -6.93 21.48 -14.01
N ASP A 112 -7.37 20.23 -14.14
CA ASP A 112 -8.48 19.88 -15.04
C ASP A 112 -9.61 19.13 -14.33
N ASN A 113 -10.78 19.19 -14.96
CA ASN A 113 -12.14 19.10 -14.45
C ASN A 113 -12.52 17.82 -13.64
N ASN A 114 -11.87 17.52 -12.52
CA ASN A 114 -12.24 16.52 -11.49
C ASN A 114 -12.61 15.08 -11.98
N GLU A 115 -12.35 14.77 -13.25
CA GLU A 115 -12.57 13.48 -13.91
C GLU A 115 -11.20 12.89 -14.27
N ILE A 116 -10.82 11.78 -13.61
CA ILE A 116 -9.57 11.06 -13.87
C ILE A 116 -9.91 9.88 -14.79
N ASP A 117 -9.48 9.96 -16.05
CA ASP A 117 -9.75 8.93 -17.07
C ASP A 117 -8.65 7.85 -17.06
N PHE A 118 -8.48 7.18 -15.91
CA PHE A 118 -7.51 6.10 -15.74
C PHE A 118 -8.09 4.89 -15.01
N PHE A 119 -7.86 3.72 -15.59
CA PHE A 119 -8.28 2.40 -15.12
C PHE A 119 -7.64 1.97 -13.78
N PHE A 120 -6.44 2.52 -13.47
CA PHE A 120 -5.73 2.36 -12.21
C PHE A 120 -5.33 3.74 -11.68
N CYS A 121 -5.68 4.04 -10.43
CA CYS A 121 -5.09 5.16 -9.72
C CYS A 121 -3.71 4.77 -9.20
N ASP A 122 -2.76 4.72 -10.12
CA ASP A 122 -1.33 4.53 -9.87
C ASP A 122 -0.59 5.86 -9.96
N LEU A 123 0.52 5.98 -9.23
CA LEU A 123 1.29 7.23 -9.11
C LEU A 123 1.86 7.77 -10.45
N PRO A 124 2.37 6.93 -11.38
CA PRO A 124 2.89 7.41 -12.67
C PRO A 124 1.85 8.10 -13.60
N PRO A 125 0.62 7.59 -13.77
CA PRO A 125 -0.40 8.29 -14.57
C PRO A 125 -0.96 9.54 -13.88
N LEU A 126 -1.06 9.57 -12.55
CA LEU A 126 -1.42 10.80 -11.79
C LEU A 126 -0.40 11.93 -11.97
N LEU A 127 0.90 11.60 -12.00
CA LEU A 127 1.99 12.56 -12.25
C LEU A 127 2.03 13.09 -13.70
N LYS A 128 1.46 12.37 -14.67
CA LYS A 128 1.32 12.85 -16.06
C LYS A 128 0.17 13.85 -16.24
N LEU A 129 -0.82 13.83 -15.35
CA LEU A 129 -1.97 14.75 -15.32
C LEU A 129 -1.75 15.94 -14.38
N ALA A 130 -0.82 15.84 -13.43
CA ALA A 130 -0.35 16.99 -12.66
C ALA A 130 0.23 18.02 -13.64
N CYS A 131 -0.28 19.25 -13.56
CA CYS A 131 -0.10 20.35 -14.51
C CYS A 131 1.32 20.32 -15.14
N SER A 132 1.42 19.75 -16.34
CA SER A 132 2.64 19.68 -17.12
C SER A 132 2.82 21.03 -17.81
N ASP A 133 3.01 22.09 -17.03
CA ASP A 133 3.60 23.33 -17.54
C ASP A 133 5.11 23.13 -17.71
N THR A 134 5.48 22.28 -18.68
CA THR A 134 6.70 22.44 -19.46
C THR A 134 6.41 23.36 -20.65
N MET A 135 5.85 24.54 -20.38
CA MET A 135 5.84 25.68 -21.31
C MET A 135 6.00 26.99 -20.50
N THR A 136 6.97 27.04 -19.58
CA THR A 136 7.58 28.33 -19.23
C THR A 136 8.57 28.70 -20.34
N ASN A 137 8.11 29.62 -21.18
CA ASN A 137 8.84 30.55 -22.06
C ASN A 137 10.37 30.58 -21.91
#